data_AF-A0A1F7MVK1-F1
#
_entry.id   AF-A0A1F7MVK1-F1
#
_cell.length_a   1.000
_cell.length_b   1.000
_cell.length_c   1.000
_cell.angle_alpha   90.00
_cell.angle_beta   90.00
_cell.angle_gamma   90.00
#
_symmetry.space_group_name_H-M   'P 1'
#
loop_
_entity.id
_entity.type
_entity.pdbx_description
1 polymer ?
#
loop_
_entity_poly.entity_id
_entity_poly.type
_entity_poly.pdbx_seq_one_letter_code
_entity_poly.pdbx_strand_id
1 'polypeptide(L)'
;MADTPPEVMRRYRAMLLARSPEERLKMGCSMGATVRALVRASVLAQDPHASPAAVRRALFLRFYGHEFDEAEREKIMEWLGREEPESGGRRVDLLPRPEDGRGP
;
A
#
# COMPACT_ATOMS: atom_id res chain seq x y z
N MET A 1 -15.47 -5.45 16.59
CA MET A 1 -15.10 -6.83 16.21
C MET A 1 -14.91 -7.63 17.49
N ALA A 2 -15.99 -8.25 17.98
CA ALA A 2 -16.01 -9.03 19.23
C ALA A 2 -16.26 -10.53 18.99
N ASP A 3 -16.36 -10.95 17.72
CA ASP A 3 -16.68 -12.32 17.31
C ASP A 3 -15.49 -13.28 17.40
N THR A 4 -14.32 -12.79 17.82
CA THR A 4 -13.13 -13.61 18.02
C THR A 4 -12.89 -13.83 19.51
N PRO A 5 -13.03 -15.08 20.01
CA PRO A 5 -12.75 -15.39 21.40
C PRO A 5 -11.32 -14.99 21.83
N PRO A 6 -11.11 -14.52 23.07
CA PRO A 6 -9.80 -14.05 23.54
C PRO A 6 -8.67 -15.08 23.40
N GLU A 7 -8.96 -16.37 23.59
CA GLU A 7 -8.01 -17.47 23.40
C GLU A 7 -7.49 -17.55 21.96
N VAL A 8 -8.39 -17.42 20.98
CA VAL A 8 -8.06 -17.43 19.55
C VAL A 8 -7.20 -16.23 19.21
N MET A 9 -7.55 -15.05 19.75
CA MET A 9 -6.76 -13.84 19.52
C MET A 9 -5.36 -13.93 20.15
N ARG A 10 -5.23 -14.53 21.34
CA ARG A 10 -3.93 -14.81 21.96
C ARG A 10 -3.08 -15.76 21.11
N ARG A 11 -3.65 -16.87 20.64
CA ARG A 11 -2.95 -17.83 19.79
C ARG A 11 -2.51 -17.20 18.46
N TYR A 12 -3.38 -16.41 17.84
CA TYR A 12 -3.06 -15.65 16.64
C TYR A 12 -1.88 -14.69 16.86
N ARG A 13 -1.91 -13.91 17.94
CA ARG A 13 -0.81 -12.99 18.29
C ARG A 13 0.50 -13.72 18.54
N ALA A 14 0.47 -14.85 19.25
CA ALA A 14 1.66 -15.67 19.47
C ALA A 14 2.28 -16.17 18.15
N MET A 15 1.43 -16.65 17.21
CA MET A 15 1.90 -17.08 15.88
C MET A 15 2.48 -15.93 15.05
N LEU A 16 1.92 -14.71 15.17
CA LEU A 16 2.51 -13.54 14.51
C LEU A 16 3.87 -13.18 15.12
N LEU A 17 3.98 -13.15 16.44
CA LEU A 17 5.22 -12.78 17.14
C LEU A 17 6.34 -13.80 17.00
N ALA A 18 6.01 -15.06 16.71
CA ALA A 18 6.99 -16.09 16.38
C ALA A 18 7.69 -15.87 15.02
N ARG A 19 7.13 -15.01 14.15
CA ARG A 19 7.76 -14.62 12.87
C ARG A 19 8.76 -13.50 13.07
N SER A 20 9.73 -13.37 12.18
CA SER A 20 10.67 -12.24 12.19
C SER A 20 9.95 -10.89 11.98
N PRO A 21 10.52 -9.77 12.46
CA PRO A 21 9.99 -8.44 12.18
C PRO A 21 9.79 -8.15 10.68
N GLU A 22 10.72 -8.62 9.83
CA GLU A 22 10.66 -8.43 8.38
C GLU A 22 9.47 -9.19 7.77
N GLU A 23 9.25 -10.44 8.16
CA GLU A 23 8.11 -11.22 7.66
C GLU A 23 6.77 -10.60 8.07
N ARG A 24 6.68 -10.08 9.31
CA ARG A 24 5.47 -9.36 9.75
C ARG A 24 5.23 -8.11 8.92
N LEU A 25 6.29 -7.35 8.61
CA LEU A 25 6.20 -6.18 7.74
C LEU A 25 5.74 -6.57 6.33
N LYS A 26 6.34 -7.60 5.73
CA LYS A 26 5.93 -8.12 4.42
C LYS A 26 4.46 -8.54 4.40
N MET A 27 3.97 -9.20 5.45
CA MET A 27 2.56 -9.59 5.58
C MET A 27 1.61 -8.39 5.67
N GLY A 28 1.99 -7.32 6.39
CA GLY A 28 1.20 -6.09 6.44
C GLY A 28 1.20 -5.36 5.09
N CYS A 29 2.37 -5.27 4.45
CA CYS A 29 2.54 -4.61 3.16
C CYS A 29 1.86 -5.36 2.01
N SER A 30 1.85 -6.69 2.02
CA SER A 30 1.28 -7.51 0.95
C SER A 30 -0.21 -7.24 0.78
N MET A 31 -0.97 -7.19 1.87
CA MET A 31 -2.41 -6.89 1.82
C MET A 31 -2.66 -5.48 1.25
N GLY A 32 -1.92 -4.48 1.71
CA GLY A 32 -2.01 -3.12 1.18
C GLY A 32 -1.68 -3.04 -0.32
N ALA A 33 -0.65 -3.76 -0.76
CA ALA A 33 -0.28 -3.85 -2.17
C ALA A 33 -1.37 -4.53 -3.00
N THR A 34 -1.94 -5.63 -2.51
CA THR A 34 -3.04 -6.36 -3.17
C THR A 34 -4.26 -5.47 -3.35
N VAL A 35 -4.73 -4.77 -2.31
CA VAL A 35 -5.93 -3.91 -2.45
C VAL A 35 -5.66 -2.77 -3.42
N ARG A 36 -4.48 -2.13 -3.40
CA ARG A 36 -4.12 -1.10 -4.40
C ARG A 36 -4.09 -1.65 -5.82
N ALA A 37 -3.59 -2.87 -6.01
CA ALA A 37 -3.59 -3.53 -7.32
C ALA A 37 -5.02 -3.80 -7.83
N LEU A 38 -5.93 -4.23 -6.94
CA LEU A 38 -7.33 -4.45 -7.29
C LEU A 38 -8.03 -3.15 -7.70
N VAL A 39 -7.81 -2.05 -6.97
CA VAL A 39 -8.38 -0.74 -7.33
C VAL A 39 -7.86 -0.29 -8.70
N ARG A 40 -6.55 -0.38 -8.93
CA ARG A 40 -5.96 -0.04 -10.23
C ARG A 40 -6.54 -0.90 -11.35
N ALA A 41 -6.66 -2.20 -11.15
CA ALA A 41 -7.26 -3.11 -12.14
C ALA A 41 -8.72 -2.75 -12.43
N SER A 42 -9.51 -2.41 -11.41
CA SER A 42 -10.89 -1.95 -11.58
C SER A 42 -10.98 -0.67 -12.40
N VAL A 43 -10.09 0.29 -12.19
CA VAL A 43 -10.06 1.55 -12.97
C VAL A 43 -9.74 1.25 -14.44
N LEU A 44 -8.70 0.44 -14.69
CA LEU A 44 -8.28 0.08 -16.05
C LEU A 44 -9.29 -0.81 -16.78
N ALA A 45 -10.09 -1.59 -16.05
CA ALA A 45 -11.17 -2.37 -16.63
C ALA A 45 -12.34 -1.49 -17.13
N GLN A 46 -12.57 -0.34 -16.47
CA GLN A 46 -13.60 0.63 -16.88
C GLN A 46 -13.11 1.56 -17.98
N ASP A 47 -11.85 2.00 -17.89
CA ASP A 47 -11.17 2.81 -18.88
C ASP A 47 -9.73 2.29 -19.10
N PRO A 48 -9.50 1.52 -20.19
CA PRO A 48 -8.18 0.99 -20.52
C PRO A 48 -7.10 2.05 -20.74
N HIS A 49 -7.49 3.30 -21.01
CA HIS A 49 -6.59 4.43 -21.23
C HIS A 49 -6.52 5.39 -20.04
N ALA A 50 -7.03 4.97 -18.87
CA ALA A 50 -7.02 5.80 -17.67
C ALA A 50 -5.60 6.30 -17.34
N SER A 51 -5.49 7.61 -17.17
CA SER A 51 -4.20 8.23 -16.86
C SER A 51 -3.69 7.83 -15.46
N PRO A 52 -2.38 7.95 -15.20
CA PRO A 52 -1.83 7.74 -13.86
C PRO A 52 -2.51 8.61 -12.80
N ALA A 53 -2.89 9.84 -13.15
CA ALA A 53 -3.63 10.74 -12.27
C ALA A 53 -5.04 10.21 -11.93
N ALA A 54 -5.74 9.63 -12.91
CA ALA A 54 -7.04 9.01 -12.66
C ALA A 54 -6.94 7.83 -11.69
N VAL A 55 -5.91 6.99 -11.83
CA VAL A 55 -5.65 5.88 -10.90
C VAL A 55 -5.33 6.39 -9.49
N ARG A 56 -4.50 7.44 -9.35
CA ARG A 56 -4.21 8.03 -8.03
C ARG A 56 -5.45 8.58 -7.35
N ARG A 57 -6.30 9.31 -8.08
CA ARG A 57 -7.58 9.83 -7.57
C ARG A 57 -8.52 8.72 -7.10
N ALA A 58 -8.63 7.64 -7.88
CA ALA A 58 -9.44 6.49 -7.50
C ALA A 58 -8.92 5.79 -6.23
N LEU A 59 -7.60 5.66 -6.09
CA LEU A 59 -6.97 5.15 -4.87
C LEU A 59 -7.29 6.05 -3.67
N PHE A 60 -7.13 7.38 -3.81
CA PHE A 60 -7.45 8.33 -2.76
C PHE A 60 -8.91 8.18 -2.30
N LEU A 61 -9.88 8.25 -3.22
CA LEU A 61 -11.29 8.14 -2.87
C LEU A 61 -11.61 6.80 -2.19
N ARG A 62 -11.02 5.71 -2.65
CA ARG A 62 -11.28 4.37 -2.12
C ARG A 62 -10.79 4.18 -0.69
N PHE A 63 -9.61 4.69 -0.36
CA PHE A 63 -8.98 4.46 0.93
C PHE A 63 -9.25 5.58 1.94
N TYR A 64 -9.26 6.83 1.47
CA TYR A 64 -9.22 8.01 2.33
C TYR A 64 -10.37 8.98 2.08
N GLY A 65 -11.11 8.87 0.98
CA GLY A 65 -12.13 9.86 0.62
C GLY A 65 -13.15 10.13 1.73
N HIS A 66 -13.53 9.12 2.50
CA HIS A 66 -14.49 9.24 3.60
C HIS A 66 -13.94 9.96 4.86
N GLU A 67 -12.62 10.18 4.94
CA GLU A 67 -11.98 10.87 6.06
C GLU A 67 -11.97 12.40 5.90
N PHE A 68 -12.37 12.89 4.72
CA PHE A 68 -12.31 14.31 4.34
C PHE A 68 -13.69 14.84 3.98
N ASP A 69 -13.95 16.11 4.31
CA ASP A 69 -15.15 16.78 3.83
C ASP A 69 -15.11 17.03 2.31
N GLU A 70 -16.20 17.52 1.73
CA GLU A 70 -16.28 17.73 0.27
C GLU A 70 -15.23 18.73 -0.22
N ALA A 71 -15.01 19.83 0.51
CA ALA A 71 -14.10 20.89 0.10
C ALA A 71 -12.63 20.43 0.18
N GLU A 72 -12.30 19.62 1.19
CA GLU A 72 -10.98 18.98 1.31
C GLU A 72 -10.76 17.94 0.23
N ARG A 73 -11.77 17.11 -0.06
CA ARG A 73 -11.71 16.12 -1.14
C ARG A 73 -11.45 16.78 -2.49
N GLU A 74 -12.18 17.84 -2.83
CA GLU A 74 -11.99 18.56 -4.10
C GLU A 74 -10.56 19.09 -4.24
N LYS A 75 -10.02 19.74 -3.21
CA LYS A 75 -8.63 20.26 -3.21
C LYS A 75 -7.61 19.13 -3.44
N ILE A 76 -7.78 18.00 -2.77
CA ILE A 76 -6.88 16.85 -2.93
C ILE A 76 -7.02 16.25 -4.34
N MET A 77 -8.23 16.17 -4.87
CA MET A 77 -8.50 15.65 -6.21
C MET A 77 -7.90 16.54 -7.31
N GLU A 78 -7.98 17.86 -7.14
CA GLU A 78 -7.30 18.82 -8.02
C GLU A 78 -5.79 18.65 -7.98
N TRP A 79 -5.21 18.52 -6.78
CA TRP A 79 -3.77 18.32 -6.60
C TRP A 79 -3.30 17.01 -7.25
N LEU A 80 -4.00 15.90 -6.99
CA LEU A 80 -3.70 14.59 -7.58
C LEU A 80 -3.90 14.54 -9.09
N GLY A 81 -4.74 15.43 -9.62
CA GLY A 81 -5.02 15.57 -11.04
C GLY A 81 -3.93 16.24 -11.85
N ARG A 82 -2.96 16.88 -11.19
CA ARG A 82 -1.76 17.40 -11.84
C ARG A 82 -0.92 16.21 -12.33
N GLU A 83 -0.45 16.27 -13.57
CA GLU A 83 0.58 15.34 -14.01
C GLU A 83 1.81 15.58 -13.14
N GLU A 84 2.27 14.54 -12.45
CA GLU A 84 3.60 14.63 -11.88
C GLU A 84 4.57 14.58 -13.07
N PRO A 85 5.57 15.47 -13.15
CA PRO A 85 6.72 15.19 -14.00
C PRO A 85 7.24 13.81 -13.57
N GLU A 86 7.66 12.97 -14.52
CA GLU A 86 8.20 11.64 -14.22
C GLU A 86 9.29 11.73 -13.15
N SER A 87 8.89 11.58 -11.89
CA SER A 87 9.79 11.52 -10.78
C SER A 87 10.33 10.11 -10.82
N GLY A 88 11.43 9.94 -11.55
CA GLY A 88 12.22 8.73 -11.61
C GLY A 88 12.29 8.18 -10.20
N GLY A 89 11.64 7.02 -10.00
CA GLY A 89 11.39 6.49 -8.68
C GLY A 89 12.67 6.56 -7.87
N ARG A 90 12.62 7.20 -6.69
CA ARG A 90 13.62 6.87 -5.67
C ARG A 90 13.42 5.40 -5.35
N ARG A 91 14.10 4.55 -6.10
CA ARG A 91 14.61 3.28 -5.59
C ARG A 91 15.36 3.69 -4.35
N VAL A 92 14.74 3.48 -3.18
CA VAL A 92 15.53 3.30 -1.98
C VAL A 92 16.31 2.04 -2.29
N ASP A 93 17.54 2.19 -2.76
CA ASP A 93 18.46 1.09 -2.97
C ASP A 93 18.76 0.50 -1.59
N LEU A 94 17.86 -0.38 -1.15
CA LEU A 94 18.03 -1.22 0.02
C LEU A 94 18.64 -2.55 -0.41
N LEU A 95 19.67 -2.51 -1.26
CA LEU A 95 20.53 -3.65 -1.50
C LEU A 95 21.85 -3.40 -0.75
N PRO A 96 22.22 -4.23 0.24
CA PRO A 96 23.57 -4.16 0.79
C PRO A 96 24.58 -4.51 -0.32
N ARG A 97 25.66 -3.72 -0.40
CA ARG A 97 26.82 -4.03 -1.26
C ARG A 97 27.47 -5.31 -0.72
N PRO A 98 27.66 -6.35 -1.54
CA PRO A 98 28.41 -7.52 -1.10
C PRO A 98 29.89 -7.21 -1.34
N GLU A 99 30.64 -6.85 -0.31
CA GLU A 99 32.09 -7.08 -0.31
C GLU A 99 32.55 -7.46 1.11
N ASP A 100 33.53 -8.35 1.13
CA ASP A 100 34.39 -8.81 2.24
C ASP A 100 33.92 -10.03 3.06
N GLY A 101 34.36 -11.21 2.62
CA GLY A 101 34.04 -12.51 3.18
C GLY A 101 34.97 -13.04 4.28
N ARG A 102 34.78 -14.32 4.63
CA ARG A 102 35.77 -15.32 5.10
C ARG A 102 35.07 -16.59 5.61
N GLY A 103 35.38 -17.73 4.99
CA GLY A 103 35.44 -19.07 5.58
C GLY A 103 34.12 -19.78 5.93
N PRO A 104 34.13 -21.09 6.16
CA PRO A 104 35.28 -21.92 6.56
C PRO A 104 36.15 -22.46 5.42
#